data_AF-A0A060BYI5-F1
#
_entry.id   AF-A0A060BYI5-F1
#
_cell.length_a   1.000
_cell.length_b   1.000
_cell.length_c   1.000
_cell.angle_alpha   90.00
_cell.angle_beta   90.00
_cell.angle_gamma   90.00
#
_symmetry.space_group_name_H-M   'P 1'
#
loop_
_entity.id
_entity.type
_entity.pdbx_description
1 polymer ?
#
loop_
_entity_poly.entity_id
_entity_poly.type
_entity_poly.pdbx_seq_one_letter_code
_entity_poly.pdbx_strand_id
1 'polypeptide(L)'
;MFRMLGAPKGTASVGAAGDAALRTPSEQTRLAALALLAAAPAESRGFVGLQLGASEARRQWPVRHFAVVGDQLWRELRLCPVLLGAPAETSLAQEYADLANAPF
;
A
#
# COMPACT_ATOMS: atom_id res chain seq x y z
N MET A 1 -4.85 -22.52 2.32
CA MET A 1 -3.54 -22.99 1.83
C MET A 1 -3.06 -21.98 0.79
N PHE A 2 -1.96 -21.27 1.01
CA PHE A 2 -1.33 -20.44 -0.04
C PHE A 2 0.02 -21.04 -0.38
N ARG A 3 0.30 -21.28 -1.66
CA ARG A 3 1.66 -21.61 -2.11
C ARG A 3 1.94 -21.03 -3.49
N MET A 4 2.80 -20.02 -3.52
CA MET A 4 3.78 -19.83 -4.58
C MET A 4 5.13 -19.54 -3.92
N LEU A 5 6.15 -20.31 -4.27
CA LEU A 5 7.46 -20.32 -3.61
C LEU A 5 8.52 -19.48 -4.37
N GLY A 6 8.07 -18.59 -5.26
CA GLY A 6 8.90 -17.54 -5.91
C GLY A 6 8.41 -17.11 -7.30
N ALA A 7 8.72 -15.86 -7.69
CA ALA A 7 8.95 -15.30 -9.05
C ALA A 7 9.45 -13.84 -8.87
N PRO A 8 10.50 -13.33 -9.58
CA PRO A 8 10.40 -13.00 -11.02
C PRO A 8 11.72 -13.06 -11.84
N LYS A 9 11.62 -13.27 -13.16
CA LYS A 9 11.94 -12.23 -14.18
C LYS A 9 11.19 -12.56 -15.47
N GLY A 10 10.50 -11.55 -16.03
CA GLY A 10 9.72 -11.67 -17.28
C GLY A 10 8.50 -12.57 -17.14
N THR A 11 7.46 -12.04 -16.49
CA THR A 11 6.11 -12.59 -16.36
C THR A 11 5.74 -13.73 -17.34
N ALA A 12 5.54 -14.96 -16.83
CA ALA A 12 4.43 -15.83 -17.22
C ALA A 12 4.48 -17.18 -16.47
N SER A 13 3.44 -17.46 -15.67
CA SER A 13 2.52 -18.56 -15.97
C SER A 13 1.22 -18.26 -15.22
N VAL A 14 0.25 -17.73 -15.95
CA VAL A 14 -1.14 -17.62 -15.49
C VAL A 14 -1.64 -19.05 -15.35
N GLY A 15 -1.57 -19.59 -14.14
CA GLY A 15 -2.21 -20.86 -13.80
C GLY A 15 -3.70 -20.77 -14.15
N ALA A 16 -4.24 -21.87 -14.68
CA ALA A 16 -5.57 -21.97 -15.27
C ALA A 16 -6.63 -21.12 -14.53
N ALA A 17 -7.19 -20.16 -15.25
CA ALA A 17 -8.13 -19.17 -14.76
C ALA A 17 -9.44 -19.83 -14.31
N GLY A 18 -9.64 -19.93 -13.00
CA GLY A 18 -10.95 -19.59 -12.45
C GLY A 18 -11.20 -18.09 -12.64
N ASP A 19 -12.43 -17.62 -12.40
CA ASP A 19 -12.85 -16.21 -12.53
C ASP A 19 -12.22 -15.30 -11.44
N ALA A 20 -10.89 -15.35 -11.33
CA ALA A 20 -10.05 -14.58 -10.42
C ALA A 20 -9.83 -13.15 -10.93
N ALA A 21 -10.78 -12.63 -11.71
CA ALA A 21 -10.80 -11.22 -12.07
C ALA A 21 -10.98 -10.38 -10.80
N LEU A 22 -10.15 -9.34 -10.65
CA LEU A 22 -10.37 -8.37 -9.59
C LEU A 22 -11.73 -7.70 -9.81
N ARG A 23 -12.47 -7.49 -8.72
CA ARG A 23 -13.74 -6.75 -8.80
C ARG A 23 -13.47 -5.33 -9.29
N THR A 24 -14.26 -4.89 -10.27
CA THR A 24 -14.25 -3.50 -10.72
C THR A 24 -14.77 -2.61 -9.58
N PRO A 25 -14.02 -1.58 -9.15
CA PRO A 25 -14.51 -0.65 -8.15
C PRO A 25 -15.68 0.18 -8.71
N SER A 26 -16.59 0.62 -7.84
CA SER A 26 -17.63 1.57 -8.24
C SER A 26 -17.01 2.88 -8.70
N GLU A 27 -17.74 3.63 -9.55
CA GLU A 27 -17.28 4.95 -10.01
C GLU A 27 -16.99 5.90 -8.83
N GLN A 28 -17.84 5.89 -7.81
CA GLN A 28 -17.64 6.68 -6.61
C GLN A 28 -16.32 6.34 -5.90
N THR A 29 -16.01 5.04 -5.77
CA THR A 29 -14.75 4.58 -5.17
C THR A 29 -13.56 5.05 -6.01
N ARG A 30 -13.67 4.97 -7.34
CA ARG A 30 -12.63 5.41 -8.27
C ARG A 30 -12.37 6.92 -8.16
N LEU A 31 -13.42 7.74 -8.09
CA LEU A 31 -13.30 9.19 -7.94
C LEU A 31 -12.69 9.58 -6.60
N ALA A 32 -13.10 8.94 -5.50
CA ALA A 32 -12.51 9.16 -4.19
C ALA A 32 -11.01 8.81 -4.17
N ALA A 33 -10.62 7.69 -4.79
CA ALA A 33 -9.22 7.33 -4.94
C ALA A 33 -8.43 8.35 -5.77
N LEU A 34 -8.97 8.82 -6.90
CA LEU A 34 -8.31 9.85 -7.72
C LEU A 34 -8.11 11.16 -6.95
N ALA A 35 -9.11 11.60 -6.19
CA ALA A 35 -9.01 12.81 -5.38
C ALA A 35 -7.92 12.67 -4.30
N LEU A 36 -7.83 11.51 -3.64
CA LEU A 36 -6.78 11.22 -2.67
C LEU A 36 -5.40 11.25 -3.32
N LEU A 37 -5.23 10.57 -4.45
CA LEU A 37 -3.94 10.49 -5.15
C LEU A 37 -3.50 11.85 -5.74
N ALA A 38 -4.45 12.72 -6.10
CA ALA A 38 -4.16 14.06 -6.60
C ALA A 38 -3.57 14.99 -5.52
N ALA A 39 -3.70 14.65 -4.24
CA ALA A 39 -3.12 15.42 -3.14
C ALA A 39 -1.61 15.17 -2.94
N ALA A 40 -1.05 14.16 -3.62
CA ALA A 40 0.37 13.84 -3.49
C ALA A 40 1.27 14.93 -4.12
N PRO A 41 2.51 15.09 -3.64
CA PRO A 41 3.42 16.09 -4.17
C PRO A 41 3.68 15.91 -5.67
N ALA A 42 3.87 17.02 -6.38
CA ALA A 42 4.03 17.04 -7.84
C ALA A 42 5.28 16.26 -8.32
N GLU A 43 6.30 16.14 -7.47
CA GLU A 43 7.52 15.38 -7.75
C GLU A 43 7.36 13.87 -7.54
N SER A 44 6.18 13.40 -7.11
CA SER A 44 5.86 11.99 -7.01
C SER A 44 5.92 11.31 -8.38
N ARG A 45 6.66 10.20 -8.45
CA ARG A 45 6.80 9.36 -9.64
C ARG A 45 5.83 8.18 -9.64
N GLY A 46 5.06 8.02 -8.56
CA GLY A 46 4.09 6.94 -8.41
C GLY A 46 3.73 6.72 -6.95
N PHE A 47 3.01 5.63 -6.69
CA PHE A 47 2.47 5.32 -5.36
C PHE A 47 2.90 3.94 -4.90
N VAL A 48 2.99 3.76 -3.59
CA VAL A 48 3.19 2.46 -2.95
C VAL A 48 2.19 2.28 -1.82
N GLY A 49 1.34 1.25 -1.93
CA GLY A 49 0.38 0.93 -0.88
C GLY A 49 1.07 0.29 0.33
N LEU A 50 0.87 0.84 1.52
CA LEU A 50 1.33 0.27 2.78
C LEU A 50 0.13 -0.16 3.62
N GLN A 51 0.00 -1.47 3.82
CA GLN A 51 -1.00 -2.03 4.73
C GLN A 51 -0.33 -2.38 6.06
N LEU A 52 -0.51 -1.50 7.05
CA LEU A 52 0.16 -1.58 8.35
C LEU A 52 -0.44 -2.69 9.23
N GLY A 53 -1.77 -2.82 9.17
CA GLY A 53 -2.53 -3.73 9.99
C GLY A 53 -2.56 -5.17 9.48
N ALA A 54 -2.94 -6.05 10.38
CA ALA A 54 -3.17 -7.47 10.13
C ALA A 54 -4.25 -7.97 11.10
N SER A 55 -4.87 -9.11 10.78
CA SER A 55 -5.95 -9.68 11.58
C SER A 55 -5.59 -9.98 13.04
N GLU A 56 -4.30 -10.10 13.36
CA GLU A 56 -3.79 -10.34 14.72
C GLU A 56 -2.55 -9.47 14.95
N ALA A 57 -2.42 -8.88 16.14
CA ALA A 57 -1.31 -7.99 16.49
C ALA A 57 0.07 -8.65 16.30
N ARG A 58 0.23 -9.94 16.63
CA ARG A 58 1.50 -10.66 16.44
C ARG A 58 1.95 -10.81 14.98
N ARG A 59 1.03 -10.59 14.02
CA ARG A 59 1.29 -10.62 12.57
C ARG A 59 1.55 -9.22 12.01
N GLN A 60 1.39 -8.18 12.82
CA GLN A 60 1.66 -6.80 12.44
C GLN A 60 3.16 -6.54 12.57
N TRP A 61 3.71 -5.91 11.55
CA TRP A 61 5.06 -5.39 11.65
C TRP A 61 5.02 -4.02 12.37
N PRO A 62 5.96 -3.70 13.27
CA PRO A 62 5.92 -2.43 13.98
C PRO A 62 5.85 -1.22 13.04
N VAL A 63 4.95 -0.27 13.32
CA VAL A 63 4.65 0.88 12.46
C VAL A 63 5.89 1.72 12.15
N ARG A 64 6.78 1.91 13.13
CA ARG A 64 8.08 2.60 12.93
C ARG A 64 8.91 2.06 11.77
N HIS A 65 8.81 0.77 11.47
CA HIS A 65 9.59 0.18 10.39
C HIS A 65 8.95 0.46 9.03
N PHE A 66 7.61 0.53 8.96
CA PHE A 66 6.94 1.04 7.77
C PHE A 66 7.29 2.50 7.50
N ALA A 67 7.33 3.36 8.53
CA ALA A 67 7.72 4.77 8.38
C ALA A 67 9.13 4.91 7.78
N VAL A 68 10.11 4.14 8.29
CA VAL A 68 11.47 4.12 7.72
C VAL A 68 11.46 3.67 6.25
N VAL A 69 10.69 2.64 5.89
CA VAL A 69 10.59 2.16 4.51
C VAL A 69 9.92 3.20 3.61
N GLY A 70 8.84 3.84 4.06
CA GLY A 70 8.14 4.89 3.33
C GLY A 70 9.05 6.08 3.04
N ASP A 71 9.80 6.54 4.05
CA ASP A 71 10.79 7.61 3.91
C ASP A 71 11.87 7.25 2.87
N GLN A 72 12.35 6.01 2.87
CA GLN A 72 13.35 5.53 1.89
C GLN A 72 12.78 5.48 0.47
N LEU A 73 11.58 4.93 0.29
CA LEU A 73 10.93 4.84 -1.02
C LEU A 73 10.65 6.23 -1.62
N TRP A 74 10.25 7.19 -0.79
CA TRP A 74 10.13 8.57 -1.22
C TRP A 74 11.48 9.18 -1.60
N ARG A 75 12.48 9.07 -0.71
CA ARG A 75 13.80 9.68 -0.89
C ARG A 75 14.53 9.13 -2.11
N GLU A 76 14.40 7.85 -2.41
CA GLU A 76 15.20 7.17 -3.44
C GLU A 76 14.46 7.04 -4.77
N LEU A 77 13.14 6.79 -4.73
CA LEU A 77 12.36 6.48 -5.92
C LEU A 77 11.25 7.51 -6.21
N ARG A 78 11.00 8.44 -5.28
CA ARG A 78 9.84 9.35 -5.32
C ARG A 78 8.51 8.60 -5.42
N LEU A 79 8.43 7.42 -4.81
CA LEU A 79 7.15 6.72 -4.64
C LEU A 79 6.49 7.25 -3.36
N CYS A 80 5.33 7.88 -3.50
CA CYS A 80 4.54 8.37 -2.37
C CYS A 80 3.83 7.18 -1.71
N PRO A 81 4.08 6.89 -0.42
CA PRO A 81 3.28 5.93 0.33
C PRO A 81 1.80 6.30 0.30
N VAL A 82 0.93 5.29 0.37
CA VAL A 82 -0.52 5.43 0.56
C VAL A 82 -0.93 4.40 1.61
N LEU A 83 -1.47 4.86 2.74
CA LEU A 83 -1.87 3.97 3.81
C LEU A 83 -3.20 3.28 3.49
N LEU A 84 -3.20 1.96 3.58
CA LEU A 84 -4.36 1.11 3.34
C LEU A 84 -4.84 0.50 4.66
N GLY A 85 -6.16 0.38 4.82
CA GLY A 85 -6.74 -0.26 5.99
C GLY A 85 -8.23 0.00 6.14
N ALA A 86 -8.79 -0.53 7.21
CA ALA A 86 -10.15 -0.30 7.64
C ALA A 86 -10.21 0.84 8.68
N PRO A 87 -11.39 1.43 8.95
CA PRO A 87 -11.54 2.49 9.96
C PRO A 87 -11.07 2.10 11.38
N ALA A 88 -11.10 0.81 11.72
CA ALA A 88 -10.59 0.33 13.01
C ALA A 88 -9.06 0.44 13.15
N GLU A 89 -8.34 0.66 12.05
CA GLU A 89 -6.88 0.74 11.98
C GLU A 89 -6.37 2.19 11.96
N THR A 90 -7.24 3.18 12.16
CA THR A 90 -6.87 4.61 12.16
C THR A 90 -5.76 4.94 13.16
N SER A 91 -5.68 4.26 14.30
CA SER A 91 -4.59 4.47 15.26
C SER A 91 -3.22 4.10 14.69
N LEU A 92 -3.13 3.07 13.84
CA LEU A 92 -1.89 2.69 13.16
C LEU A 92 -1.48 3.73 12.12
N ALA A 93 -2.46 4.30 11.42
CA ALA A 93 -2.22 5.38 10.46
C ALA A 93 -1.72 6.65 11.16
N GLN A 94 -2.28 6.99 12.33
CA GLN A 94 -1.80 8.13 13.12
C GLN A 94 -0.37 7.90 13.64
N GLU A 95 -0.07 6.70 14.16
CA GLU A 95 1.30 6.37 14.58
C GLU A 95 2.30 6.48 13.42
N TYR A 96 1.91 6.08 12.20
CA TYR A 96 2.73 6.26 11.01
C TYR A 96 2.96 7.75 10.72
N ALA A 97 1.89 8.56 10.76
CA ALA A 97 1.94 10.00 10.53
C ALA A 97 2.89 10.72 11.50
N ASP A 98 2.90 10.30 12.77
CA ASP A 98 3.74 10.88 13.81
C ASP A 98 5.23 10.53 13.64
N LEU A 99 5.55 9.45 12.92
CA LEU A 99 6.91 8.92 12.76
C LEU A 99 7.54 9.22 11.38
N ALA A 100 6.73 9.36 10.34
CA ALA A 100 7.20 9.57 8.97
C ALA A 100 7.70 11.01 8.76
N ASN A 101 8.76 11.15 7.97
CA ASN A 101 9.27 12.47 7.56
C ASN A 101 8.86 12.80 6.11
N ALA A 102 8.60 11.77 5.31
CA ALA A 102 8.15 11.89 3.93
C ALA A 102 6.63 12.14 3.85
N PRO A 103 6.15 12.73 2.74
CA PRO A 103 4.72 12.78 2.42
C PRO A 103 4.15 11.37 2.21
N PHE A 104 2.87 11.19 2.53
CA PHE A 104 2.09 9.95 2.37
C PHE A 104 0.59 10.24 2.22
#